data_AF-A0A7Z2Y9X7-F1
#
_entry.id   AF-A0A7Z2Y9X7-F1
#
_cell.length_a   1.000
_cell.length_b   1.000
_cell.length_c   1.000
_cell.angle_alpha   90.00
_cell.angle_beta   90.00
_cell.angle_gamma   90.00
#
_symmetry.space_group_name_H-M   'P 1'
#
loop_
_entity.id
_entity.type
_entity.pdbx_description
1 polymer ?
#
loop_
_entity_poly.entity_id
_entity_poly.type
_entity_poly.pdbx_seq_one_letter_code
_entity_poly.pdbx_strand_id
1 'polypeptide(L)'
;MKRKTFEFLYENRSSKGIDVWLSVTDDCRNVTFPGASPTRRTSHPFLGDLYFFHLDGNTQLSMKAEAGYWDPVGKSAEEKAFFLRSSSLIPVDEETLQEAQQIVRDAVDDHAKVRLLFRHIRDHYKYSTKFNKRGVHYCKASKKGDCGELSALLASYCRSLGIPARVLVGAWMGKNEPHAWNEVFLEGKGWTPMDVSIAMWTFFRHPLRNIGATIKYGVFSNKKKYEEGIEGNRVVFSIDPERELTPSYSSVDPPTDSSTYMIGDTRLAWGFDSIQNKAPYMQPIYPRLNEEYTKISNRDLLGNVTIKPAKAVDRTTLLMKKYSFVIGVLLVYATILMDWFSVAVSASYAASALSTISLGIFALLTIIRKEYNLPILVLCLLFVFSAVGLVY
;
A
#
# COMPACT_ATOMS: atom_id res chain seq x y z
N MET A 1 -15.20 7.25 7.65
CA MET A 1 -13.88 7.42 6.98
C MET A 1 -13.99 8.39 5.82
N LYS A 2 -12.96 9.19 5.51
CA LYS A 2 -12.96 10.09 4.33
C LYS A 2 -12.75 9.25 3.06
N ARG A 3 -13.68 9.35 2.10
CA ARG A 3 -13.54 8.71 0.77
C ARG A 3 -12.44 9.39 -0.05
N LYS A 4 -11.90 8.64 -1.00
CA LYS A 4 -10.82 9.06 -1.90
C LYS A 4 -11.24 8.82 -3.34
N THR A 5 -10.90 9.76 -4.21
CA THR A 5 -11.01 9.54 -5.65
C THR A 5 -9.85 8.66 -6.09
N PHE A 6 -10.19 7.56 -6.73
CA PHE A 6 -9.28 6.57 -7.31
C PHE A 6 -9.40 6.66 -8.82
N GLU A 7 -8.33 7.10 -9.47
CA GLU A 7 -8.19 7.16 -10.92
C GLU A 7 -7.13 6.14 -11.34
N PHE A 8 -7.49 5.26 -12.26
CA PHE A 8 -6.60 4.25 -12.83
C PHE A 8 -6.55 4.42 -14.35
N LEU A 9 -5.35 4.25 -14.91
CA LEU A 9 -5.08 4.27 -16.34
C LEU A 9 -4.16 3.12 -16.70
N TYR A 10 -4.58 2.35 -17.69
CA TYR A 10 -3.80 1.28 -18.29
C TYR A 10 -3.72 1.49 -19.80
N GLU A 11 -2.59 1.18 -20.41
CA GLU A 11 -2.34 1.41 -21.83
C GLU A 11 -1.80 0.13 -22.45
N ASN A 12 -2.47 -0.35 -23.50
CA ASN A 12 -1.93 -1.38 -24.36
C ASN A 12 -0.98 -0.72 -25.36
N ARG A 13 0.33 -0.87 -25.17
CA ARG A 13 1.36 -0.28 -26.03
C ARG A 13 1.73 -1.14 -27.24
N SER A 14 1.14 -2.33 -27.34
CA SER A 14 1.34 -3.22 -28.49
C SER A 14 0.34 -2.91 -29.60
N SER A 15 0.67 -3.34 -30.81
CA SER A 15 -0.23 -3.24 -31.97
C SER A 15 -1.34 -4.30 -31.95
N LYS A 16 -1.17 -5.34 -31.15
CA LYS A 16 -2.10 -6.47 -30.99
C LYS A 16 -3.02 -6.28 -29.79
N GLY A 17 -4.17 -6.95 -29.83
CA GLY A 17 -5.09 -6.98 -28.70
C GLY A 17 -4.48 -7.69 -27.48
N ILE A 18 -4.88 -7.29 -26.28
CA ILE A 18 -4.54 -7.97 -25.02
C ILE A 18 -5.78 -8.14 -24.15
N ASP A 19 -5.74 -9.17 -23.31
CA ASP A 19 -6.78 -9.45 -22.35
C ASP A 19 -6.38 -8.90 -20.98
N VAL A 20 -7.30 -8.21 -20.30
CA VAL A 20 -7.03 -7.64 -18.97
C VAL A 20 -8.17 -7.92 -18.00
N TRP A 21 -7.79 -8.26 -16.78
CA TRP A 21 -8.70 -8.44 -15.65
C TRP A 21 -8.46 -7.32 -14.64
N LEU A 22 -9.52 -6.69 -14.16
CA LEU A 22 -9.46 -5.57 -13.24
C LEU A 22 -10.34 -5.85 -12.02
N SER A 23 -9.73 -5.86 -10.83
CA SER A 23 -10.40 -6.06 -9.55
C SER A 23 -10.95 -4.75 -9.00
N VAL A 24 -12.16 -4.82 -8.45
CA VAL A 24 -12.82 -3.71 -7.74
C VAL A 24 -13.47 -4.27 -6.48
N THR A 25 -13.01 -3.82 -5.32
CA THR A 25 -13.61 -4.21 -4.04
C THR A 25 -14.92 -3.48 -3.78
N ASP A 26 -15.78 -4.03 -2.91
CA ASP A 26 -17.09 -3.45 -2.56
C ASP A 26 -17.03 -2.05 -1.91
N ASP A 27 -15.85 -1.63 -1.44
CA ASP A 27 -15.60 -0.28 -0.94
C ASP A 27 -15.67 0.82 -2.01
N CYS A 28 -15.41 0.43 -3.25
CA CYS A 28 -15.40 1.31 -4.40
C CYS A 28 -16.83 1.62 -4.82
N ARG A 29 -17.19 2.90 -4.82
CA ARG A 29 -18.47 3.40 -5.32
C ARG A 29 -18.27 4.21 -6.59
N ASN A 30 -19.36 4.44 -7.32
CA ASN A 30 -19.36 5.26 -8.53
C ASN A 30 -18.29 4.79 -9.55
N VAL A 31 -18.13 3.48 -9.68
CA VAL A 31 -17.14 2.84 -10.56
C VAL A 31 -17.58 3.07 -11.99
N THR A 32 -16.72 3.73 -12.77
CA THR A 32 -16.97 4.04 -14.19
C THR A 32 -15.73 3.74 -15.02
N PHE A 33 -15.95 3.35 -16.27
CA PHE A 33 -14.91 3.09 -17.27
C PHE A 33 -15.11 4.05 -18.45
N PRO A 34 -14.60 5.30 -18.38
CA PRO A 34 -14.83 6.26 -19.45
C PRO A 34 -14.24 5.77 -20.78
N GLY A 35 -15.08 5.65 -21.81
CA GLY A 35 -14.66 5.23 -23.15
C GLY A 35 -14.41 3.74 -23.33
N ALA A 36 -14.74 2.90 -22.33
CA ALA A 36 -14.62 1.44 -22.42
C ALA A 36 -15.79 0.75 -21.72
N SER A 37 -16.18 -0.43 -22.21
CA SER A 37 -17.19 -1.27 -21.57
C SER A 37 -16.59 -2.64 -21.26
N PRO A 38 -16.80 -3.19 -20.06
CA PRO A 38 -16.30 -4.51 -19.73
C PRO A 38 -17.01 -5.56 -20.58
N THR A 39 -16.24 -6.48 -21.16
CA THR A 39 -16.76 -7.64 -21.88
C THR A 39 -17.48 -8.59 -20.93
N ARG A 40 -17.01 -8.70 -19.69
CA ARG A 40 -17.65 -9.50 -18.63
C ARG A 40 -17.43 -8.87 -17.26
N ARG A 41 -18.42 -9.04 -16.37
CA ARG A 41 -18.31 -8.78 -14.94
C ARG A 41 -18.66 -10.05 -14.18
N THR A 42 -17.87 -10.35 -13.15
CA THR A 42 -18.15 -11.42 -12.19
C THR A 42 -18.04 -10.87 -10.79
N SER A 43 -18.91 -11.30 -9.89
CA SER A 43 -18.95 -10.83 -8.51
C SER A 43 -18.62 -11.99 -7.58
N HIS A 44 -17.79 -11.75 -6.57
CA HIS A 44 -17.46 -12.71 -5.54
C HIS A 44 -17.86 -12.15 -4.17
N PRO A 45 -18.54 -12.92 -3.31
CA PRO A 45 -19.16 -12.40 -2.09
C PRO A 45 -18.18 -11.76 -1.10
N PHE A 46 -16.90 -12.16 -1.13
CA PHE A 46 -15.87 -11.68 -0.19
C PHE A 46 -14.73 -10.89 -0.83
N LEU A 47 -14.66 -10.84 -2.17
CA LEU A 47 -13.52 -10.29 -2.91
C LEU A 47 -13.93 -9.14 -3.85
N GLY A 48 -15.21 -8.80 -3.89
CA GLY A 48 -15.78 -7.81 -4.79
C GLY A 48 -15.90 -8.29 -6.23
N ASP A 49 -15.93 -7.33 -7.14
CA ASP A 49 -16.09 -7.53 -8.57
C ASP A 49 -14.76 -7.77 -9.29
N LEU A 50 -14.83 -8.53 -10.37
CA LEU A 50 -13.78 -8.70 -11.37
C LEU A 50 -14.36 -8.36 -12.74
N TYR A 51 -13.76 -7.36 -13.38
CA TYR A 51 -14.10 -6.91 -14.72
C TYR A 51 -13.08 -7.45 -15.72
N PHE A 52 -13.56 -7.93 -16.85
CA PHE A 52 -12.74 -8.41 -17.95
C PHE A 52 -12.92 -7.50 -19.17
N PHE A 53 -11.80 -7.16 -19.81
CA PHE A 53 -11.78 -6.38 -21.04
C PHE A 53 -10.84 -7.04 -22.05
N HIS A 54 -11.24 -7.02 -23.31
CA HIS A 54 -10.32 -7.13 -24.43
C HIS A 54 -9.94 -5.71 -24.88
N LEU A 55 -8.65 -5.38 -24.88
CA LEU A 55 -8.14 -4.08 -25.28
C LEU A 55 -7.44 -4.20 -26.63
N ASP A 56 -7.95 -3.50 -27.65
CA ASP A 56 -7.30 -3.43 -28.95
C ASP A 56 -5.90 -2.79 -28.86
N GLY A 57 -5.09 -2.99 -29.89
CA GLY A 57 -3.75 -2.40 -29.97
C GLY A 57 -3.77 -0.88 -29.84
N ASN A 58 -2.80 -0.32 -29.12
CA ASN A 58 -2.64 1.13 -28.91
C ASN A 58 -3.86 1.83 -28.26
N THR A 59 -4.66 1.10 -27.48
CA THR A 59 -5.80 1.66 -26.73
C THR A 59 -5.50 1.83 -25.24
N GLN A 60 -6.34 2.62 -24.57
CA GLN A 60 -6.23 2.88 -23.14
C GLN A 60 -7.52 2.50 -22.42
N LEU A 61 -7.36 1.92 -21.23
CA LEU A 61 -8.43 1.66 -20.28
C LEU A 61 -8.29 2.64 -19.11
N SER A 62 -9.33 3.44 -18.86
CA SER A 62 -9.41 4.25 -17.65
C SER A 62 -10.51 3.75 -16.73
N MET A 63 -10.26 3.80 -15.42
CA MET A 63 -11.27 3.61 -14.39
C MET A 63 -11.28 4.81 -13.43
N LYS A 64 -12.48 5.24 -13.04
CA LYS A 64 -12.68 6.19 -11.95
C LYS A 64 -13.61 5.58 -10.91
N ALA A 65 -13.26 5.71 -9.64
CA ALA A 65 -14.08 5.27 -8.53
C ALA A 65 -13.86 6.16 -7.28
N GLU A 66 -14.79 6.07 -6.35
CA GLU A 66 -14.63 6.57 -4.99
C GLU A 66 -14.34 5.42 -4.04
N ALA A 67 -13.09 5.27 -3.62
CA ALA A 67 -12.68 4.26 -2.67
C ALA A 67 -12.88 4.75 -1.23
N GLY A 68 -13.63 3.99 -0.45
CA GLY A 68 -13.54 4.01 1.00
C GLY A 68 -12.36 3.18 1.49
N TYR A 69 -12.13 3.20 2.80
CA TYR A 69 -11.54 2.03 3.45
C TYR A 69 -12.70 1.37 4.21
N TRP A 70 -12.85 0.08 3.99
CA TRP A 70 -13.96 -0.72 4.46
C TRP A 70 -14.21 -0.62 5.96
N ASP A 71 -15.48 -0.75 6.33
CA ASP A 71 -15.86 -1.16 7.67
C ASP A 71 -16.04 -2.69 7.65
N PRO A 72 -15.13 -3.46 8.25
CA PRO A 72 -15.04 -4.91 8.09
C PRO A 72 -16.13 -5.72 8.80
N VAL A 73 -17.37 -5.27 8.72
CA VAL A 73 -18.50 -5.97 9.29
C VAL A 73 -19.02 -6.99 8.28
N GLY A 74 -18.33 -8.12 8.23
CA GLY A 74 -18.73 -9.36 7.56
C GLY A 74 -18.32 -10.52 8.49
N LYS A 75 -19.31 -11.20 9.08
CA LYS A 75 -19.12 -12.18 10.16
C LYS A 75 -19.55 -13.59 9.76
N SER A 76 -19.92 -13.79 8.49
CA SER A 76 -20.50 -15.07 8.06
C SER A 76 -19.47 -16.19 8.29
N ALA A 77 -19.95 -17.37 8.69
CA ALA A 77 -19.07 -18.52 8.91
C ALA A 77 -18.34 -18.90 7.60
N GLU A 78 -19.00 -18.68 6.46
CA GLU A 78 -18.47 -18.90 5.13
C GLU A 78 -17.32 -17.96 4.80
N GLU A 79 -17.42 -16.66 5.16
CA GLU A 79 -16.31 -15.71 4.96
C GLU A 79 -15.10 -16.09 5.81
N LYS A 80 -15.32 -16.43 7.09
CA LYS A 80 -14.25 -16.90 7.99
C LYS A 80 -13.58 -18.16 7.43
N ALA A 81 -14.37 -19.16 7.03
CA ALA A 81 -13.86 -20.39 6.43
C ALA A 81 -13.09 -20.13 5.13
N PHE A 82 -13.57 -19.22 4.28
CA PHE A 82 -12.88 -18.83 3.07
C PHE A 82 -11.48 -18.29 3.38
N PHE A 83 -11.32 -17.45 4.39
CA PHE A 83 -10.02 -16.89 4.78
C PHE A 83 -9.23 -17.75 5.78
N LEU A 84 -9.63 -19.02 5.98
CA LEU A 84 -8.83 -20.06 6.63
C LEU A 84 -8.15 -21.00 5.61
N ARG A 85 -8.58 -20.98 4.35
CA ARG A 85 -8.09 -21.90 3.33
C ARG A 85 -6.58 -21.75 3.08
N SER A 86 -5.96 -22.88 2.78
CA SER A 86 -4.61 -22.94 2.21
C SER A 86 -4.64 -22.50 0.74
N SER A 87 -3.57 -21.86 0.28
CA SER A 87 -3.39 -21.47 -1.11
C SER A 87 -1.89 -21.46 -1.48
N SER A 88 -1.54 -21.26 -2.76
CA SER A 88 -0.14 -21.39 -3.20
C SER A 88 0.76 -20.30 -2.61
N LEU A 89 0.21 -19.10 -2.43
CA LEU A 89 0.92 -17.96 -1.84
C LEU A 89 0.75 -17.87 -0.32
N ILE A 90 -0.28 -18.49 0.24
CA ILE A 90 -0.54 -18.56 1.69
C ILE A 90 -0.73 -20.04 2.05
N PRO A 91 0.35 -20.84 2.05
CA PRO A 91 0.27 -22.24 2.45
C PRO A 91 -0.12 -22.33 3.93
N VAL A 92 -0.96 -23.31 4.24
CA VAL A 92 -1.30 -23.73 5.60
C VAL A 92 -0.89 -25.20 5.70
N ASP A 93 0.25 -25.45 6.34
CA ASP A 93 0.90 -26.74 6.45
C ASP A 93 1.39 -27.02 7.87
N GLU A 94 1.78 -28.26 8.12
CA GLU A 94 2.19 -28.75 9.43
C GLU A 94 3.45 -28.03 9.96
N GLU A 95 4.42 -27.72 9.08
CA GLU A 95 5.64 -27.00 9.45
C GLU A 95 5.31 -25.59 9.97
N THR A 96 4.45 -24.87 9.25
CA THR A 96 3.98 -23.53 9.60
C THR A 96 3.14 -23.55 10.87
N LEU A 97 2.30 -24.57 11.06
CA LEU A 97 1.53 -24.76 12.28
C LEU A 97 2.43 -24.94 13.50
N GLN A 98 3.43 -25.82 13.42
CA GLN A 98 4.36 -26.09 14.52
C GLN A 98 5.16 -24.85 14.90
N GLU A 99 5.67 -24.11 13.93
CA GLU A 99 6.35 -22.82 14.19
C GLU A 99 5.40 -21.81 14.84
N ALA A 100 4.17 -21.67 14.33
CA ALA A 100 3.18 -20.77 14.90
C ALA A 100 2.85 -21.13 16.35
N GLN A 101 2.63 -22.42 16.65
CA GLN A 101 2.37 -22.92 18.01
C GLN A 101 3.54 -22.63 18.97
N GLN A 102 4.79 -22.80 18.51
CA GLN A 102 5.96 -22.47 19.31
C GLN A 102 6.05 -20.97 19.63
N ILE A 103 5.75 -20.12 18.66
CA ILE A 103 5.77 -18.65 18.85
C ILE A 103 4.71 -18.21 19.87
N VAL A 104 3.54 -18.86 19.86
CA VAL A 104 2.38 -18.45 20.67
C VAL A 104 2.16 -19.28 21.93
N ARG A 105 3.12 -20.12 22.33
CA ARG A 105 3.00 -21.07 23.45
C ARG A 105 2.43 -20.48 24.75
N ASP A 106 2.72 -19.21 25.03
CA ASP A 106 2.35 -18.50 26.26
C ASP A 106 1.11 -17.59 26.07
N ALA A 107 0.45 -17.65 24.90
CA ALA A 107 -0.70 -16.82 24.58
C ALA A 107 -2.00 -17.38 25.17
N VAL A 108 -2.78 -16.51 25.83
CA VAL A 108 -4.04 -16.89 26.49
C VAL A 108 -5.27 -16.78 25.59
N ASP A 109 -5.20 -16.03 24.49
CA ASP A 109 -6.29 -15.81 23.55
C ASP A 109 -5.77 -15.50 22.14
N ASP A 110 -6.66 -15.44 21.16
CA ASP A 110 -6.30 -15.19 19.76
C ASP A 110 -5.73 -13.78 19.53
N HIS A 111 -6.14 -12.77 20.33
CA HIS A 111 -5.56 -11.43 20.24
C HIS A 111 -4.08 -11.46 20.63
N ALA A 112 -3.73 -12.20 21.69
CA ALA A 112 -2.37 -12.42 22.15
C ALA A 112 -1.56 -13.24 21.15
N LYS A 113 -2.13 -14.31 20.58
CA LYS A 113 -1.48 -15.13 19.53
C LYS A 113 -1.07 -14.27 18.34
N VAL A 114 -2.01 -13.52 17.76
CA VAL A 114 -1.75 -12.69 16.58
C VAL A 114 -0.71 -11.61 16.87
N ARG A 115 -0.76 -11.01 18.07
CA ARG A 115 0.25 -10.03 18.51
C ARG A 115 1.65 -10.63 18.61
N LEU A 116 1.79 -11.85 19.15
CA LEU A 116 3.07 -12.54 19.23
C LEU A 116 3.61 -12.90 17.84
N LEU A 117 2.76 -13.42 16.94
CA LEU A 117 3.12 -13.70 15.55
C LEU A 117 3.60 -12.43 14.83
N PHE A 118 2.84 -11.34 14.93
CA PHE A 118 3.20 -10.05 14.35
C PHE A 118 4.57 -9.57 14.82
N ARG A 119 4.80 -9.61 16.14
CA ARG A 119 6.07 -9.18 16.74
C ARG A 119 7.22 -10.08 16.35
N HIS A 120 6.99 -11.40 16.30
CA HIS A 120 7.99 -12.36 15.87
C HIS A 120 8.48 -12.03 14.45
N ILE A 121 7.57 -11.81 13.49
CA ILE A 121 7.97 -11.46 12.13
C ILE A 121 8.72 -10.11 12.15
N ARG A 122 8.17 -9.08 12.81
CA ARG A 122 8.79 -7.76 12.91
C ARG A 122 10.23 -7.79 13.45
N ASP A 123 10.49 -8.62 14.45
CA ASP A 123 11.74 -8.60 15.21
C ASP A 123 12.78 -9.59 14.65
N HIS A 124 12.36 -10.64 13.94
CA HIS A 124 13.26 -11.68 13.42
C HIS A 124 13.44 -11.68 11.88
N TYR A 125 12.64 -10.94 11.13
CA TYR A 125 12.72 -10.85 9.67
C TYR A 125 13.24 -9.49 9.21
N LYS A 126 13.67 -9.41 7.95
CA LYS A 126 14.14 -8.16 7.32
C LYS A 126 13.33 -7.81 6.09
N TYR A 127 12.88 -6.56 6.03
CA TYR A 127 12.31 -6.02 4.79
C TYR A 127 13.37 -5.96 3.68
N SER A 128 13.12 -6.60 2.55
CA SER A 128 13.96 -6.58 1.37
C SER A 128 13.09 -6.64 0.13
N THR A 129 13.43 -5.89 -0.92
CA THR A 129 12.85 -6.07 -2.27
C THR A 129 13.80 -6.82 -3.21
N LYS A 130 14.95 -7.26 -2.68
CA LYS A 130 16.00 -7.97 -3.42
C LYS A 130 15.99 -9.43 -3.00
N PHE A 131 15.32 -10.25 -3.79
CA PHE A 131 15.32 -11.71 -3.68
C PHE A 131 14.98 -12.32 -5.04
N ASN A 132 15.45 -13.56 -5.27
CA ASN A 132 15.28 -14.29 -6.52
C ASN A 132 14.14 -15.32 -6.47
N LYS A 133 13.60 -15.59 -5.26
CA LYS A 133 12.45 -16.45 -5.03
C LYS A 133 11.44 -15.73 -4.13
N ARG A 134 10.17 -16.09 -4.30
CA ARG A 134 8.99 -15.61 -3.58
C ARG A 134 8.27 -16.78 -2.92
N GLY A 135 7.37 -16.47 -2.00
CA GLY A 135 6.55 -17.44 -1.26
C GLY A 135 6.94 -17.57 0.21
N VAL A 136 5.97 -18.00 1.01
CA VAL A 136 6.08 -18.13 2.47
C VAL A 136 7.26 -18.99 2.89
N HIS A 137 7.47 -20.16 2.28
CA HIS A 137 8.62 -21.04 2.62
C HIS A 137 9.96 -20.34 2.41
N TYR A 138 10.13 -19.63 1.29
CA TYR A 138 11.37 -18.89 1.04
C TYR A 138 11.52 -17.71 2.00
N CYS A 139 10.43 -17.01 2.32
CA CYS A 139 10.43 -15.94 3.31
C CYS A 139 10.88 -16.47 4.69
N LYS A 140 10.37 -17.63 5.13
CA LYS A 140 10.78 -18.33 6.36
C LYS A 140 12.26 -18.70 6.35
N ALA A 141 12.73 -19.37 5.29
CA ALA A 141 14.11 -19.84 5.17
C ALA A 141 15.13 -18.70 5.09
N SER A 142 14.83 -17.66 4.32
CA SER A 142 15.75 -16.52 4.12
C SER A 142 15.63 -15.44 5.20
N LYS A 143 14.56 -15.47 5.99
CA LYS A 143 14.13 -14.41 6.93
C LYS A 143 14.05 -13.03 6.27
N LYS A 144 13.69 -12.98 4.99
CA LYS A 144 13.60 -11.76 4.17
C LYS A 144 12.32 -11.77 3.32
N GLY A 145 11.68 -10.62 3.18
CA GLY A 145 10.49 -10.46 2.35
C GLY A 145 10.13 -8.99 2.09
N ASP A 146 9.33 -8.74 1.06
CA ASP A 146 8.71 -7.44 0.81
C ASP A 146 7.35 -7.35 1.53
N CYS A 147 6.58 -6.28 1.28
CA CYS A 147 5.27 -6.13 1.90
C CYS A 147 4.30 -7.29 1.60
N GLY A 148 4.37 -7.88 0.39
CA GLY A 148 3.56 -9.03 0.01
C GLY A 148 3.97 -10.29 0.75
N GLU A 149 5.27 -10.62 0.72
CA GLU A 149 5.80 -11.83 1.36
C GLU A 149 5.60 -11.84 2.88
N LEU A 150 5.82 -10.70 3.54
CA LEU A 150 5.61 -10.58 4.98
C LEU A 150 4.13 -10.65 5.36
N SER A 151 3.25 -10.10 4.52
CA SER A 151 1.81 -10.18 4.74
C SER A 151 1.28 -11.60 4.52
N ALA A 152 1.79 -12.29 3.49
CA ALA A 152 1.46 -13.69 3.24
C ALA A 152 1.92 -14.60 4.39
N LEU A 153 3.13 -14.35 4.93
CA LEU A 153 3.64 -15.09 6.09
C LEU A 153 2.78 -14.89 7.34
N LEU A 154 2.38 -13.65 7.66
CA LEU A 154 1.49 -13.41 8.80
C LEU A 154 0.15 -14.10 8.60
N ALA A 155 -0.43 -14.02 7.41
CA ALA A 155 -1.69 -14.70 7.10
C ALA A 155 -1.55 -16.22 7.23
N SER A 156 -0.46 -16.79 6.75
CA SER A 156 -0.16 -18.23 6.82
C SER A 156 -0.05 -18.74 8.26
N TYR A 157 0.66 -18.01 9.14
CA TYR A 157 0.69 -18.35 10.57
C TYR A 157 -0.68 -18.23 11.24
N CYS A 158 -1.43 -17.15 10.99
CA CYS A 158 -2.76 -16.97 11.57
C CYS A 158 -3.71 -18.09 11.13
N ARG A 159 -3.77 -18.38 9.82
CA ARG A 159 -4.65 -19.41 9.26
C ARG A 159 -4.32 -20.79 9.80
N SER A 160 -3.03 -21.10 9.98
CA SER A 160 -2.58 -22.36 10.59
C SER A 160 -3.13 -22.54 12.01
N LEU A 161 -3.24 -21.46 12.78
CA LEU A 161 -3.82 -21.49 14.14
C LEU A 161 -5.36 -21.42 14.16
N GLY A 162 -6.03 -21.50 13.00
CA GLY A 162 -7.49 -21.38 12.91
C GLY A 162 -8.00 -19.94 13.03
N ILE A 163 -7.14 -18.94 12.84
CA ILE A 163 -7.50 -17.51 12.91
C ILE A 163 -7.65 -16.96 11.48
N PRO A 164 -8.87 -16.55 11.06
CA PRO A 164 -9.07 -16.06 9.69
C PRO A 164 -8.22 -14.82 9.41
N ALA A 165 -7.47 -14.84 8.31
CA ALA A 165 -6.58 -13.76 7.93
C ALA A 165 -6.60 -13.57 6.41
N ARG A 166 -6.57 -12.32 5.96
CA ARG A 166 -6.51 -11.97 4.53
C ARG A 166 -5.42 -10.95 4.27
N VAL A 167 -4.91 -10.98 3.04
CA VAL A 167 -3.97 -9.99 2.54
C VAL A 167 -4.76 -9.00 1.69
N LEU A 168 -4.61 -7.72 1.98
CA LEU A 168 -5.12 -6.63 1.17
C LEU A 168 -4.00 -6.12 0.28
N VAL A 169 -4.30 -5.94 -1.00
CA VAL A 169 -3.38 -5.33 -1.96
C VAL A 169 -3.99 -4.02 -2.43
N GLY A 170 -3.22 -2.95 -2.37
CA GLY A 170 -3.75 -1.61 -2.54
C GLY A 170 -2.65 -0.58 -2.74
N ALA A 171 -2.93 0.67 -2.37
CA ALA A 171 -1.95 1.74 -2.40
C ALA A 171 -2.24 2.84 -1.39
N TRP A 172 -1.22 3.62 -1.07
CA TRP A 172 -1.40 4.91 -0.38
C TRP A 172 -1.90 6.00 -1.33
N MET A 173 -2.42 7.09 -0.75
CA MET A 173 -2.66 8.34 -1.48
C MET A 173 -1.39 8.81 -2.19
N GLY A 174 -1.55 9.31 -3.41
CA GLY A 174 -0.44 9.69 -4.28
C GLY A 174 -0.52 8.99 -5.63
N LYS A 175 0.63 8.87 -6.30
CA LYS A 175 0.75 8.26 -7.62
C LYS A 175 1.64 7.02 -7.53
N ASN A 176 1.12 5.86 -7.95
CA ASN A 176 1.86 4.59 -8.03
C ASN A 176 2.58 4.23 -6.71
N GLU A 177 1.84 4.20 -5.60
CA GLU A 177 2.37 3.86 -4.27
C GLU A 177 1.79 2.52 -3.78
N PRO A 178 2.05 1.40 -4.47
CA PRO A 178 1.45 0.12 -4.14
C PRO A 178 1.93 -0.42 -2.80
N HIS A 179 1.06 -1.18 -2.14
CA HIS A 179 1.36 -1.83 -0.88
C HIS A 179 0.48 -3.04 -0.62
N ALA A 180 0.99 -3.97 0.18
CA ALA A 180 0.22 -5.08 0.72
C ALA A 180 0.28 -5.07 2.25
N TRP A 181 -0.84 -5.40 2.90
CA TRP A 181 -0.95 -5.51 4.35
C TRP A 181 -2.00 -6.56 4.71
N ASN A 182 -2.25 -6.77 6.01
CA ASN A 182 -3.18 -7.79 6.48
C ASN A 182 -4.43 -7.19 7.10
N GLU A 183 -5.48 -8.00 7.08
CA GLU A 183 -6.55 -7.94 8.05
C GLU A 183 -6.71 -9.31 8.70
N VAL A 184 -6.82 -9.32 10.03
CA VAL A 184 -7.00 -10.54 10.82
C VAL A 184 -8.28 -10.44 11.60
N PHE A 185 -9.14 -11.46 11.51
CA PHE A 185 -10.40 -11.48 12.23
C PHE A 185 -10.16 -11.77 13.71
N LEU A 186 -10.46 -10.79 14.56
CA LEU A 186 -10.32 -10.91 16.01
C LEU A 186 -11.71 -10.84 16.65
N GLU A 187 -12.07 -11.83 17.47
CA GLU A 187 -13.39 -11.82 18.06
C GLU A 187 -13.63 -10.58 18.94
N GLY A 188 -14.84 -10.04 18.85
CA GLY A 188 -15.22 -8.77 19.46
C GLY A 188 -14.74 -7.50 18.72
N LYS A 189 -13.76 -7.61 17.80
CA LYS A 189 -13.26 -6.47 16.98
C LYS A 189 -13.60 -6.57 15.50
N GLY A 190 -13.83 -7.78 14.97
CA GLY A 190 -14.00 -8.02 13.53
C GLY A 190 -12.66 -8.02 12.80
N TRP A 191 -12.65 -7.74 11.50
CA TRP A 191 -11.37 -7.67 10.79
C TRP A 191 -10.54 -6.48 11.26
N THR A 192 -9.41 -6.79 11.87
CA THR A 192 -8.50 -5.83 12.43
C THR A 192 -7.33 -5.64 11.48
N PRO A 193 -7.08 -4.42 10.97
CA PRO A 193 -6.00 -4.18 10.04
C PRO A 193 -4.64 -4.22 10.74
N MET A 194 -3.64 -4.81 10.07
CA MET A 194 -2.29 -4.99 10.58
C MET A 194 -1.26 -4.82 9.46
N ASP A 195 -0.11 -4.22 9.77
CA ASP A 195 0.96 -4.03 8.78
C ASP A 195 2.35 -4.25 9.39
N VAL A 196 2.84 -5.48 9.25
CA VAL A 196 4.16 -5.88 9.73
C VAL A 196 5.27 -5.11 9.02
N SER A 197 5.13 -4.92 7.71
CA SER A 197 6.18 -4.34 6.87
C SER A 197 6.48 -2.88 7.25
N ILE A 198 5.44 -2.11 7.58
CA ILE A 198 5.59 -0.73 8.07
C ILE A 198 6.09 -0.70 9.52
N ALA A 199 5.67 -1.64 10.37
CA ALA A 199 6.21 -1.73 11.73
C ALA A 199 7.74 -2.00 11.77
N MET A 200 8.30 -2.54 10.70
CA MET A 200 9.75 -2.74 10.54
C MET A 200 10.50 -1.45 10.18
N TRP A 201 9.83 -0.39 9.72
CA TRP A 201 10.50 0.87 9.35
C TRP A 201 11.02 1.59 10.60
N THR A 202 12.32 1.42 10.87
CA THR A 202 12.98 2.08 12.00
C THR A 202 13.51 3.46 11.62
N PHE A 203 13.00 4.49 12.31
CA PHE A 203 13.40 5.89 12.16
C PHE A 203 14.92 6.12 12.28
N PHE A 204 15.58 5.37 13.17
CA PHE A 204 16.99 5.56 13.55
C PHE A 204 18.03 5.10 12.51
N ARG A 205 17.64 4.31 11.49
CA ARG A 205 18.62 3.89 10.46
C ARG A 205 18.82 4.94 9.36
N HIS A 206 17.82 5.78 9.08
CA HIS A 206 17.87 6.80 8.01
C HIS A 206 16.96 8.03 8.30
N PRO A 207 17.31 8.91 9.26
CA PRO A 207 16.42 9.99 9.74
C PRO A 207 15.90 10.91 8.62
N LEU A 208 16.74 11.31 7.67
CA LEU A 208 16.34 12.18 6.55
C LEU A 208 15.38 11.49 5.56
N ARG A 209 15.59 10.20 5.28
CA ARG A 209 14.71 9.41 4.39
C ARG A 209 13.33 9.17 5.04
N ASN A 210 13.32 9.08 6.36
CA ASN A 210 12.13 8.79 7.15
C ASN A 210 11.24 10.02 7.38
N ILE A 211 11.80 11.24 7.45
CA ILE A 211 11.02 12.50 7.44
C ILE A 211 10.14 12.57 6.18
N GLY A 212 10.71 12.31 5.00
CA GLY A 212 9.97 12.33 3.74
C GLY A 212 8.80 11.34 3.71
N ALA A 213 9.01 10.12 4.21
CA ALA A 213 7.97 9.10 4.30
C ALA A 213 6.86 9.45 5.31
N THR A 214 7.23 9.99 6.46
CA THR A 214 6.28 10.46 7.48
C THR A 214 5.45 11.64 6.99
N ILE A 215 6.03 12.58 6.22
CA ILE A 215 5.27 13.66 5.55
C ILE A 215 4.36 13.10 4.45
N LYS A 216 4.86 12.18 3.63
CA LYS A 216 4.17 11.70 2.43
C LYS A 216 3.04 10.72 2.72
N TYR A 217 3.29 9.77 3.62
CA TYR A 217 2.38 8.65 3.88
C TYR A 217 1.67 8.75 5.24
N GLY A 218 2.11 9.63 6.13
CA GLY A 218 1.58 9.71 7.50
C GLY A 218 1.98 8.49 8.35
N VAL A 219 3.09 7.83 8.01
CA VAL A 219 3.62 6.68 8.73
C VAL A 219 4.23 7.14 10.06
N PHE A 220 3.75 6.57 11.16
CA PHE A 220 4.14 6.93 12.53
C PHE A 220 5.24 6.00 13.04
N SER A 221 6.11 6.49 13.92
CA SER A 221 7.16 5.69 14.58
C SER A 221 6.63 4.68 15.61
N ASN A 222 5.35 4.74 15.97
CA ASN A 222 4.76 3.84 16.95
C ASN A 222 4.48 2.46 16.32
N LYS A 223 5.46 1.56 16.43
CA LYS A 223 5.35 0.18 15.96
C LYS A 223 4.09 -0.54 16.47
N LYS A 224 3.64 -0.24 17.70
CA LYS A 224 2.42 -0.84 18.28
C LYS A 224 1.15 -0.42 17.55
N LYS A 225 1.13 0.76 16.91
CA LYS A 225 -0.03 1.22 16.12
C LYS A 225 -0.37 0.22 15.02
N TYR A 226 0.64 -0.42 14.43
CA TYR A 226 0.46 -1.34 13.31
C TYR A 226 0.15 -2.78 13.71
N GLU A 227 0.15 -3.08 15.02
CA GLU A 227 -0.31 -4.37 15.54
C GLU A 227 -1.84 -4.50 15.42
N GLU A 228 -2.59 -3.39 15.44
CA GLU A 228 -4.07 -3.37 15.40
C GLU A 228 -4.61 -2.11 14.70
N GLY A 229 -3.89 -1.59 13.71
CA GLY A 229 -4.26 -0.36 13.04
C GLY A 229 -3.39 -0.04 11.83
N ILE A 230 -3.86 0.89 11.01
CA ILE A 230 -3.14 1.41 9.85
C ILE A 230 -3.44 2.91 9.69
N GLU A 231 -2.79 3.59 8.75
CA GLU A 231 -3.15 4.96 8.38
C GLU A 231 -4.44 5.00 7.55
N GLY A 232 -5.28 6.01 7.77
CA GLY A 232 -6.49 6.23 6.98
C GLY A 232 -6.27 6.65 5.52
N ASN A 233 -5.03 6.64 5.03
CA ASN A 233 -4.62 7.18 3.73
C ASN A 233 -4.41 6.08 2.67
N ARG A 234 -5.02 4.91 2.84
CA ARG A 234 -4.92 3.77 1.91
C ARG A 234 -6.22 3.54 1.15
N VAL A 235 -6.13 2.84 0.03
CA VAL A 235 -7.25 2.24 -0.73
C VAL A 235 -6.92 0.79 -1.03
N VAL A 236 -7.94 -0.05 -1.13
CA VAL A 236 -7.79 -1.46 -1.50
C VAL A 236 -8.11 -1.62 -2.99
N PHE A 237 -7.27 -2.37 -3.69
CA PHE A 237 -7.48 -2.76 -5.09
C PHE A 237 -8.05 -4.18 -5.18
N SER A 238 -7.48 -5.09 -4.41
CA SER A 238 -7.89 -6.49 -4.35
C SER A 238 -7.72 -7.04 -2.94
N ILE A 239 -8.54 -8.04 -2.65
CA ILE A 239 -8.48 -8.83 -1.42
C ILE A 239 -7.98 -10.21 -1.84
N ASP A 240 -7.12 -10.80 -1.01
CA ASP A 240 -6.46 -12.08 -1.23
C ASP A 240 -5.39 -12.03 -2.34
N PRO A 241 -4.21 -12.64 -2.14
CA PRO A 241 -3.16 -12.55 -3.14
C PRO A 241 -3.40 -13.49 -4.32
N GLU A 242 -4.39 -14.38 -4.29
CA GLU A 242 -4.71 -15.29 -5.40
C GLU A 242 -6.17 -15.10 -5.87
N ARG A 243 -6.35 -14.25 -6.89
CA ARG A 243 -7.67 -13.93 -7.45
C ARG A 243 -7.97 -14.82 -8.65
N GLU A 244 -8.98 -15.69 -8.55
CA GLU A 244 -9.43 -16.51 -9.68
C GLU A 244 -9.91 -15.65 -10.85
N LEU A 245 -9.50 -16.02 -12.06
CA LEU A 245 -9.72 -15.26 -13.28
C LEU A 245 -10.88 -15.86 -14.08
N THR A 246 -11.79 -14.98 -14.51
CA THR A 246 -12.91 -15.33 -15.38
C THR A 246 -13.05 -14.26 -16.47
N PRO A 247 -12.93 -14.61 -17.76
CA PRO A 247 -12.62 -15.93 -18.32
C PRO A 247 -11.26 -16.47 -17.87
N SER A 248 -11.03 -17.77 -18.04
CA SER A 248 -9.79 -18.41 -17.62
C SER A 248 -8.58 -17.83 -18.34
N TYR A 249 -7.48 -17.72 -17.61
CA TYR A 249 -6.21 -17.22 -18.11
C TYR A 249 -5.44 -18.33 -18.83
N SER A 250 -5.26 -18.17 -20.14
CA SER A 250 -4.39 -19.04 -20.93
C SER A 250 -2.96 -18.50 -20.90
N SER A 251 -2.05 -19.23 -20.24
CA SER A 251 -0.61 -18.91 -20.25
C SER A 251 -0.05 -18.87 -21.67
N VAL A 252 0.91 -17.97 -21.87
CA VAL A 252 1.64 -17.79 -23.14
C VAL A 252 3.13 -17.72 -22.86
N ASP A 253 3.95 -18.10 -23.83
CA ASP A 253 5.40 -18.04 -23.65
C ASP A 253 5.89 -16.58 -23.59
N PRO A 254 6.65 -16.19 -22.55
CA PRO A 254 7.16 -14.83 -22.44
C PRO A 254 8.32 -14.63 -23.44
N PRO A 255 8.38 -13.48 -24.14
CA PRO A 255 9.49 -13.17 -25.06
C PRO A 255 10.81 -12.86 -24.31
N THR A 256 10.76 -12.68 -22.99
CA THR A 256 11.90 -12.34 -22.13
C THR A 256 11.66 -12.80 -20.70
N ASP A 257 12.73 -13.14 -19.97
CA ASP A 257 12.66 -13.50 -18.55
C ASP A 257 12.55 -12.29 -17.60
N SER A 258 12.46 -11.06 -18.13
CA SER A 258 12.50 -9.83 -17.32
C SER A 258 11.36 -9.68 -16.29
N SER A 259 10.23 -10.36 -16.47
CA SER A 259 9.11 -10.41 -15.53
C SER A 259 8.96 -11.78 -14.84
N THR A 260 9.98 -12.63 -14.91
CA THR A 260 9.95 -13.97 -14.34
C THR A 260 10.41 -14.00 -12.89
N TYR A 261 9.63 -14.67 -12.05
CA TYR A 261 9.94 -14.92 -10.65
C TYR A 261 9.73 -16.40 -10.32
N MET A 262 10.53 -16.91 -9.38
CA MET A 262 10.26 -18.21 -8.77
C MET A 262 9.31 -18.03 -7.59
N ILE A 263 8.20 -18.75 -7.56
CA ILE A 263 7.28 -18.83 -6.41
C ILE A 263 7.36 -20.26 -5.89
N GLY A 264 8.04 -20.43 -4.75
CA GLY A 264 8.53 -21.75 -4.35
C GLY A 264 9.44 -22.35 -5.41
N ASP A 265 9.02 -23.47 -6.00
CA ASP A 265 9.73 -24.17 -7.08
C ASP A 265 9.07 -23.97 -8.46
N THR A 266 7.99 -23.19 -8.53
CA THR A 266 7.28 -22.90 -9.78
C THR A 266 7.76 -21.59 -10.38
N ARG A 267 8.07 -21.59 -11.68
CA ARG A 267 8.38 -20.39 -12.46
C ARG A 267 7.06 -19.68 -12.82
N LEU A 268 7.00 -18.37 -12.60
CA LEU A 268 5.89 -17.52 -13.02
C LEU A 268 6.43 -16.31 -13.80
N ALA A 269 6.03 -16.16 -15.05
CA ALA A 269 6.25 -14.94 -15.82
C ALA A 269 5.07 -13.97 -15.68
N TRP A 270 5.25 -12.87 -14.94
CA TRP A 270 4.17 -11.92 -14.71
C TRP A 270 3.75 -11.26 -16.03
N GLY A 271 2.45 -11.27 -16.31
CA GLY A 271 1.88 -10.81 -17.57
C GLY A 271 1.78 -11.90 -18.64
N PHE A 272 2.30 -13.09 -18.39
CA PHE A 272 2.32 -14.21 -19.34
C PHE A 272 1.80 -15.51 -18.72
N ASP A 273 1.84 -15.65 -17.39
CA ASP A 273 1.35 -16.79 -16.63
C ASP A 273 0.29 -16.45 -15.58
N SER A 274 -0.33 -17.47 -14.99
CA SER A 274 -1.13 -17.38 -13.76
C SER A 274 -0.82 -18.56 -12.82
N ILE A 275 -1.18 -18.45 -11.54
CA ILE A 275 -1.05 -19.55 -10.57
C ILE A 275 -2.36 -20.33 -10.57
N GLN A 276 -2.43 -21.43 -11.33
CA GLN A 276 -3.64 -22.26 -11.40
C GLN A 276 -4.91 -21.43 -11.72
N ASN A 277 -4.86 -20.62 -12.79
CA ASN A 277 -5.93 -19.68 -13.17
C ASN A 277 -6.17 -18.52 -12.18
N LYS A 278 -5.24 -18.25 -11.25
CA LYS A 278 -5.35 -17.16 -10.28
C LYS A 278 -4.27 -16.11 -10.52
N ALA A 279 -4.67 -14.84 -10.53
CA ALA A 279 -3.76 -13.71 -10.58
C ALA A 279 -3.08 -13.50 -9.22
N PRO A 280 -1.74 -13.55 -9.15
CA PRO A 280 -0.99 -13.18 -7.96
C PRO A 280 -0.98 -11.66 -7.73
N TYR A 281 -1.28 -11.23 -6.50
CA TYR A 281 -1.14 -9.84 -6.01
C TYR A 281 -1.66 -8.76 -6.99
N MET A 282 -2.89 -8.92 -7.49
CA MET A 282 -3.53 -8.06 -8.50
C MET A 282 -3.64 -6.58 -8.07
N GLN A 283 -3.21 -5.63 -8.92
CA GLN A 283 -2.99 -4.21 -8.55
C GLN A 283 -3.40 -3.17 -9.60
N PRO A 284 -4.64 -2.64 -9.58
CA PRO A 284 -5.86 -3.45 -9.55
C PRO A 284 -6.01 -4.37 -10.78
N ILE A 285 -5.08 -4.30 -11.73
CA ILE A 285 -5.11 -5.01 -13.00
C ILE A 285 -4.24 -6.27 -12.97
N TYR A 286 -4.58 -7.22 -13.83
CA TYR A 286 -3.74 -8.32 -14.24
C TYR A 286 -3.86 -8.49 -15.76
N PRO A 287 -2.84 -8.16 -16.55
CA PRO A 287 -2.88 -8.30 -17.99
C PRO A 287 -2.35 -9.66 -18.46
N ARG A 288 -2.85 -10.14 -19.60
CA ARG A 288 -2.16 -11.11 -20.45
C ARG A 288 -1.52 -10.37 -21.62
N LEU A 289 -0.23 -10.09 -21.48
CA LEU A 289 0.59 -9.47 -22.51
C LEU A 289 0.82 -10.44 -23.68
N ASN A 290 1.27 -9.88 -24.79
CA ASN A 290 1.61 -10.62 -26.00
C ASN A 290 3.12 -10.54 -26.30
N GLU A 291 3.54 -11.21 -27.37
CA GLU A 291 4.93 -11.36 -27.79
C GLU A 291 5.63 -10.04 -28.15
N GLU A 292 4.90 -8.94 -28.40
CA GLU A 292 5.51 -7.64 -28.70
C GLU A 292 6.18 -6.99 -27.48
N TYR A 293 5.82 -7.43 -26.26
CA TYR A 293 6.38 -6.92 -25.00
C TYR A 293 7.78 -7.50 -24.69
N THR A 294 8.74 -7.24 -25.57
CA THR A 294 10.15 -7.68 -25.42
C THR A 294 10.92 -6.93 -24.33
N LYS A 295 10.44 -5.74 -23.94
CA LYS A 295 10.94 -4.94 -22.80
C LYS A 295 9.77 -4.50 -21.95
N ILE A 296 9.63 -5.14 -20.79
CA ILE A 296 8.49 -4.95 -19.89
C ILE A 296 8.86 -3.91 -18.83
N SER A 297 8.00 -2.92 -18.67
CA SER A 297 8.05 -1.96 -17.59
C SER A 297 6.97 -2.25 -16.55
N ASN A 298 7.13 -1.71 -15.34
CA ASN A 298 6.09 -1.83 -14.31
C ASN A 298 4.73 -1.28 -14.76
N ARG A 299 4.70 -0.32 -15.68
CA ARG A 299 3.45 0.25 -16.21
C ARG A 299 2.70 -0.73 -17.11
N ASP A 300 3.42 -1.61 -17.80
CA ASP A 300 2.80 -2.65 -18.64
C ASP A 300 2.11 -3.71 -17.81
N LEU A 301 2.59 -3.95 -16.59
CA LEU A 301 2.04 -4.95 -15.68
C LEU A 301 0.98 -4.38 -14.73
N LEU A 302 1.17 -3.15 -14.26
CA LEU A 302 0.41 -2.57 -13.14
C LEU A 302 -0.37 -1.30 -13.52
N GLY A 303 -0.16 -0.75 -14.71
CA GLY A 303 -0.73 0.54 -15.11
C GLY A 303 -0.25 1.72 -14.27
N ASN A 304 -1.06 2.77 -14.24
CA ASN A 304 -0.85 3.96 -13.43
C ASN A 304 -2.06 4.23 -12.55
N VAL A 305 -1.81 4.36 -11.25
CA VAL A 305 -2.81 4.71 -10.24
C VAL A 305 -2.54 6.13 -9.73
N THR A 306 -3.61 6.91 -9.60
CA THR A 306 -3.61 8.19 -8.90
C THR A 306 -4.74 8.22 -7.88
N ILE A 307 -4.39 8.42 -6.61
CA ILE A 307 -5.36 8.48 -5.50
C ILE A 307 -5.29 9.84 -4.83
N LYS A 308 -6.45 10.50 -4.71
CA LYS A 308 -6.60 11.85 -4.17
C LYS A 308 -7.74 11.89 -3.13
N PRO A 309 -7.75 12.85 -2.19
CA PRO A 309 -8.93 13.07 -1.34
C PRO A 309 -10.16 13.38 -2.20
N ALA A 310 -11.33 12.79 -1.87
CA ALA A 310 -12.55 13.00 -2.67
C ALA A 310 -13.12 14.41 -2.50
N LYS A 311 -13.05 14.99 -1.30
CA LYS A 311 -13.54 16.35 -1.04
C LYS A 311 -12.53 17.40 -1.50
N ALA A 312 -13.00 18.40 -2.24
CA ALA A 312 -12.17 19.52 -2.69
C ALA A 312 -11.47 20.23 -1.52
N VAL A 313 -12.17 20.46 -0.41
CA VAL A 313 -11.59 21.08 0.80
C VAL A 313 -10.43 20.25 1.37
N ASP A 314 -10.57 18.92 1.41
CA ASP A 314 -9.52 18.02 1.90
C ASP A 314 -8.30 18.02 0.99
N ARG A 315 -8.52 18.17 -0.33
CA ARG A 315 -7.46 18.29 -1.34
C ARG A 315 -6.74 19.64 -1.23
N THR A 316 -7.47 20.75 -1.17
CA THR A 316 -6.90 22.09 -1.09
C THR A 316 -6.08 22.25 0.19
N THR A 317 -6.64 21.85 1.34
CA THR A 317 -5.91 21.91 2.62
C THR A 317 -4.67 21.02 2.65
N LEU A 318 -4.70 19.85 1.99
CA LEU A 318 -3.50 19.00 1.85
C LEU A 318 -2.42 19.66 0.98
N LEU A 319 -2.81 20.28 -0.14
CA LEU A 319 -1.89 21.02 -1.01
C LEU A 319 -1.30 22.23 -0.30
N MET A 320 -2.13 23.03 0.37
CA MET A 320 -1.68 24.17 1.18
C MET A 320 -0.65 23.73 2.22
N LYS A 321 -0.94 22.67 2.98
CA LYS A 321 0.00 22.11 3.95
C LYS A 321 1.33 21.72 3.29
N LYS A 322 1.28 21.00 2.17
CA LYS A 322 2.50 20.53 1.47
C LYS A 322 3.33 21.70 0.96
N TYR A 323 2.71 22.65 0.28
CA TYR A 323 3.43 23.81 -0.28
C TYR A 323 3.92 24.75 0.81
N SER A 324 3.17 24.98 1.88
CA SER A 324 3.62 25.82 2.98
C SER A 324 4.85 25.23 3.69
N PHE A 325 4.95 23.90 3.80
CA PHE A 325 6.18 23.27 4.29
C PHE A 325 7.37 23.49 3.34
N VAL A 326 7.19 23.21 2.04
CA VAL A 326 8.27 23.34 1.05
C VAL A 326 8.74 24.78 0.94
N ILE A 327 7.81 25.74 0.83
CA ILE A 327 8.10 27.17 0.79
C ILE A 327 8.81 27.60 2.07
N GLY A 328 8.29 27.19 3.24
CA GLY A 328 8.91 27.50 4.52
C GLY A 328 10.37 27.02 4.61
N VAL A 329 10.63 25.76 4.25
CA VAL A 329 11.99 25.19 4.25
C VAL A 329 12.90 25.89 3.24
N LEU A 330 12.44 26.15 2.02
CA LEU A 330 13.23 26.86 1.01
C LEU A 330 13.59 28.27 1.47
N LEU A 331 12.67 28.96 2.14
CA LEU A 331 12.92 30.29 2.69
C LEU A 331 13.91 30.27 3.85
N VAL A 332 13.87 29.25 4.72
CA VAL A 332 14.90 29.07 5.76
C VAL A 332 16.30 28.87 5.15
N TYR A 333 16.41 28.08 4.08
CA TYR A 333 17.69 27.97 3.36
C TYR A 333 18.08 29.28 2.68
N ALA A 334 17.12 30.00 2.10
CA ALA A 334 17.37 31.29 1.49
C ALA A 334 17.87 32.33 2.50
N THR A 335 17.30 32.39 3.71
CA THR A 335 17.78 33.30 4.77
C THR A 335 19.21 32.97 5.19
N ILE A 336 19.54 31.69 5.36
CA ILE A 336 20.92 31.27 5.70
C ILE A 336 21.90 31.69 4.60
N LEU A 337 21.52 31.54 3.32
CA LEU A 337 22.35 31.96 2.19
C LEU A 337 22.46 33.50 2.12
N MET A 338 21.36 34.22 2.31
CA MET A 338 21.36 35.68 2.33
C MET A 338 22.29 36.24 3.39
N ASP A 339 22.29 35.64 4.58
CA ASP A 339 23.18 36.02 5.68
C ASP A 339 24.65 35.72 5.31
N TRP A 340 24.93 34.59 4.67
CA TRP A 340 26.28 34.25 4.18
C TRP A 340 26.80 35.25 3.14
N PHE A 341 25.94 35.70 2.22
CA PHE A 341 26.29 36.62 1.15
C PHE A 341 26.07 38.10 1.51
N SER A 342 25.78 38.41 2.78
CA SER A 342 25.56 39.79 3.26
C SER A 342 24.50 40.55 2.45
N VAL A 343 23.44 39.86 2.04
CA VAL A 343 22.29 40.45 1.33
C VAL A 343 21.56 41.43 2.25
N ALA A 344 20.90 42.44 1.67
CA ALA A 344 20.20 43.49 2.40
C ALA A 344 19.33 42.93 3.55
N VAL A 345 19.50 43.53 4.73
CA VAL A 345 18.84 43.12 5.99
C VAL A 345 17.31 43.05 5.83
N SER A 346 16.70 44.00 5.13
CA SER A 346 15.25 44.01 4.87
C SER A 346 14.76 42.80 4.07
N ALA A 347 15.56 42.30 3.12
CA ALA A 347 15.22 41.12 2.34
C ALA A 347 15.33 39.84 3.18
N SER A 348 16.36 39.73 4.03
CA SER A 348 16.51 38.59 4.96
C SER A 348 15.35 38.55 5.98
N TYR A 349 14.95 39.69 6.54
CA TYR A 349 13.77 39.77 7.42
C TYR A 349 12.47 39.39 6.72
N ALA A 350 12.24 39.85 5.49
CA ALA A 350 11.05 39.49 4.72
C ALA A 350 10.99 37.98 4.45
N ALA A 351 12.11 37.38 4.05
CA ALA A 351 12.21 35.94 3.83
C ALA A 351 11.98 35.14 5.13
N SER A 352 12.53 35.60 6.25
CA SER A 352 12.32 34.99 7.57
C SER A 352 10.84 35.05 8.01
N ALA A 353 10.18 36.21 7.86
CA ALA A 353 8.75 36.36 8.17
C ALA A 353 7.88 35.43 7.31
N LEU A 354 8.14 35.37 5.99
CA LEU A 354 7.44 34.47 5.07
C LEU A 354 7.68 33.00 5.42
N SER A 355 8.89 32.64 5.85
CA SER A 355 9.21 31.27 6.29
C SER A 355 8.37 30.90 7.53
N THR A 356 8.28 31.82 8.49
CA THR A 356 7.51 31.65 9.73
C THR A 356 6.03 31.45 9.46
N ILE A 357 5.43 32.30 8.61
CA ILE A 357 4.03 32.18 8.20
C ILE A 357 3.80 30.82 7.52
N SER A 358 4.69 30.42 6.62
CA SER A 358 4.56 29.18 5.85
C SER A 358 4.65 27.92 6.75
N LEU A 359 5.61 27.89 7.68
CA LEU A 359 5.75 26.82 8.66
C LEU A 359 4.60 26.82 9.70
N GLY A 360 4.07 28.00 10.05
CA GLY A 360 2.89 28.15 10.89
C GLY A 360 1.62 27.57 10.24
N ILE A 361 1.38 27.86 8.96
CA ILE A 361 0.29 27.26 8.18
C ILE A 361 0.45 25.73 8.13
N PHE A 362 1.67 25.23 7.94
CA PHE A 362 1.94 23.80 7.98
C PHE A 362 1.58 23.20 9.34
N ALA A 363 2.01 23.82 10.44
CA ALA A 363 1.76 23.35 11.79
C ALA A 363 0.26 23.32 12.11
N LEU A 364 -0.46 24.41 11.80
CA LEU A 364 -1.90 24.51 11.99
C LEU A 364 -2.67 23.44 11.20
N LEU A 365 -2.38 23.29 9.91
CA LEU A 365 -3.02 22.27 9.07
C LEU A 365 -2.66 20.85 9.51
N THR A 366 -1.47 20.64 10.06
CA THR A 366 -1.05 19.35 10.64
C THR A 366 -1.90 18.98 11.86
N ILE A 367 -2.17 19.94 12.73
CA ILE A 367 -3.03 19.76 13.92
C ILE A 367 -4.48 19.52 13.51
N ILE A 368 -5.06 20.38 12.67
CA ILE A 368 -6.46 20.28 12.22
C ILE A 368 -6.72 18.93 11.53
N ARG A 369 -5.76 18.45 10.74
CA ARG A 369 -5.87 17.19 10.00
C ARG A 369 -5.53 15.95 10.84
N LYS A 370 -5.07 16.13 12.09
CA LYS A 370 -4.60 15.05 12.99
C LYS A 370 -3.48 14.20 12.37
N GLU A 371 -2.63 14.83 11.57
CA GLU A 371 -1.52 14.19 10.86
C GLU A 371 -0.21 14.43 11.64
N TYR A 372 -0.09 13.85 12.84
CA TYR A 372 0.96 14.22 13.80
C TYR A 372 2.36 13.73 13.42
N ASN A 373 3.12 14.58 12.74
CA ASN A 373 4.56 14.42 12.60
C ASN A 373 5.26 15.15 13.74
N LEU A 374 5.21 14.58 14.96
CA LEU A 374 5.57 15.28 16.19
C LEU A 374 6.93 16.00 16.13
N PRO A 375 8.03 15.43 15.60
CA PRO A 375 9.31 16.13 15.53
C PRO A 375 9.29 17.35 14.58
N ILE A 376 8.61 17.23 13.43
CA ILE A 376 8.52 18.30 12.43
C ILE A 376 7.57 19.39 12.91
N LEU A 377 6.46 18.98 13.54
CA LEU A 377 5.52 19.90 14.16
C LEU A 377 6.20 20.69 15.28
N VAL A 378 6.95 20.02 16.17
CA VAL A 378 7.73 20.67 17.23
C VAL A 378 8.76 21.62 16.63
N LEU A 379 9.52 21.20 15.60
CA LEU A 379 10.48 22.08 14.94
C LEU A 379 9.80 23.32 14.32
N CYS A 380 8.70 23.15 13.59
CA CYS A 380 7.95 24.27 13.03
C CYS A 380 7.38 25.18 14.11
N LEU A 381 6.87 24.63 15.22
CA LEU A 381 6.38 25.41 16.35
C LEU A 381 7.52 26.16 17.04
N LEU A 382 8.68 25.54 17.22
CA LEU A 382 9.88 26.20 17.77
C LEU A 382 10.34 27.34 16.87
N PHE A 383 10.34 27.16 15.55
CA PHE A 383 10.62 28.24 14.59
C PHE A 383 9.60 29.38 14.67
N VAL A 384 8.32 29.05 14.83
CA VAL A 384 7.26 30.06 15.02
C VAL A 384 7.46 30.80 16.34
N PHE A 385 7.75 30.10 17.44
CA PHE A 385 7.98 30.72 18.74
C PHE A 385 9.28 31.52 18.80
N SER A 386 10.36 31.10 18.13
CA SER A 386 11.60 31.88 18.05
C SER A 386 11.40 33.19 17.29
N ALA A 387 10.55 33.20 16.26
CA ALA A 387 10.19 34.42 15.54
C ALA A 387 9.36 35.39 16.40
N VAL A 388 8.52 34.87 17.31
CA VAL A 388 7.74 35.69 18.27
C VAL A 388 8.61 36.19 19.43
N GLY A 389 9.59 35.40 19.87
CA GLY A 389 10.53 35.78 20.94
C GLY A 389 11.53 36.87 20.54
N LEU A 390 11.73 37.12 19.24
CA LEU A 390 12.53 38.24 18.72
C LEU A 390 11.76 39.57 18.64
N VAL A 391 10.46 39.57 18.98
CA VAL A 391 9.58 40.76 18.98
C VAL A 391 9.48 41.40 20.37
N TYR A 392 10.21 40.89 21.38
CA TYR A 392 10.29 41.45 22.73
C TYR A 392 11.71 41.88 23.11
#